data_AF-A0A0M3JS20-F1
#
_entry.id   AF-A0A0M3JS20-F1
#
_cell.length_a   1.000
_cell.length_b   1.000
_cell.length_c   1.000
_cell.angle_alpha   90.00
_cell.angle_beta   90.00
_cell.angle_gamma   90.00
#
_symmetry.space_group_name_H-M   'P 1'
#
loop_
_entity.id
_entity.type
_entity.pdbx_description
1 polymer ?
#
loop_
_entity_poly.entity_id
_entity_poly.type
_entity_poly.pdbx_seq_one_letter_code
_entity_poly.pdbx_strand_id
1 'polypeptide(L)'
;MGHCASRDQKDQKKLNRRIDEQIRKDQSMSLRIIKLLLLGAGESGKSTILKQMRILHKDGFSQQDLEMIRPVVYSNCIHSMLAILRAMFHLQIEYGDQERVRDSQLVFATVHANKEELTEELSAAMQRLWMDSGVRECYRRSNEYQIDDSAKYFLDNLSRLSAPNYLPSEQDLLRTRVKTTGITEVLFELKGLTFRVIDVGGQRSERKKWIHCFDNVNAIIFISSLSEYDQTLREDNCTNRMQESLKLFDSICNSPWFADIHFILFLNKKDLFAEKIVRSPLTICFPEYKGQQNQSECINYIQWKFEQLNRYVVYGKFKSPPTQTIEGRKDPHPKPKATRRQARFATAKCLPSCRWLPQKKMSVCNSGLYV
;
A
#
# COMPACT_ATOMS: atom_id res chain seq x y z
N MET A 1 51.77 -33.36 -33.25
CA MET A 1 50.52 -33.32 -32.46
C MET A 1 50.13 -31.90 -31.98
N GLY A 2 50.42 -30.82 -32.73
CA GLY A 2 50.22 -29.43 -32.24
C GLY A 2 48.97 -28.68 -32.78
N HIS A 3 48.19 -29.29 -33.67
CA HIS A 3 47.14 -28.58 -34.41
C HIS A 3 45.76 -28.54 -33.73
N CYS A 4 45.47 -29.46 -32.80
CA CYS A 4 44.20 -29.48 -32.04
C CYS A 4 44.16 -28.36 -30.98
N ALA A 5 45.22 -28.23 -30.15
CA ALA A 5 45.28 -27.25 -29.06
C ALA A 5 45.16 -25.78 -29.51
N SER A 6 45.60 -25.47 -30.73
CA SER A 6 45.53 -24.12 -31.33
C SER A 6 44.12 -23.74 -31.81
N ARG A 7 43.32 -24.72 -32.27
CA ARG A 7 41.91 -24.52 -32.61
C ARG A 7 41.08 -24.29 -31.34
N ASP A 8 41.31 -25.10 -30.31
CA ASP A 8 40.63 -24.96 -29.02
C ASP A 8 40.92 -23.60 -28.34
N GLN A 9 42.16 -23.09 -28.42
CA GLN A 9 42.49 -21.74 -27.95
C GLN A 9 41.80 -20.63 -28.75
N LYS A 10 41.67 -20.78 -30.07
CA LYS A 10 40.98 -19.78 -30.90
C LYS A 10 39.47 -19.77 -30.62
N ASP A 11 38.88 -20.92 -30.39
CA ASP A 11 37.45 -21.03 -30.08
C ASP A 11 37.15 -20.56 -28.66
N GLN A 12 38.04 -20.83 -27.68
CA GLN A 12 37.98 -20.21 -26.34
C GLN A 12 38.09 -18.68 -26.40
N LYS A 13 39.00 -18.12 -27.19
CA LYS A 13 39.11 -16.66 -27.36
C LYS A 13 37.87 -16.04 -27.99
N LYS A 14 37.25 -16.72 -28.96
CA LYS A 14 35.97 -16.28 -29.54
C LYS A 14 34.82 -16.35 -28.53
N LEU A 15 34.76 -17.41 -27.72
CA LEU A 15 33.77 -17.56 -26.67
C LEU A 15 33.91 -16.47 -25.61
N ASN A 16 35.13 -16.25 -25.09
CA ASN A 16 35.41 -15.19 -24.13
C ASN A 16 35.00 -13.82 -24.68
N ARG A 17 35.35 -13.52 -25.94
CA ARG A 17 34.95 -12.25 -26.56
C ARG A 17 33.42 -12.10 -26.65
N ARG A 18 32.68 -13.16 -26.99
CA ARG A 18 31.21 -13.13 -27.00
C ARG A 18 30.63 -12.91 -25.60
N ILE A 19 31.21 -13.56 -24.59
CA ILE A 19 30.82 -13.37 -23.18
C ILE A 19 31.08 -11.91 -22.77
N ASP A 20 32.25 -11.36 -23.07
CA ASP A 20 32.60 -9.96 -22.74
C ASP A 20 31.68 -8.95 -23.45
N GLU A 21 31.33 -9.20 -24.72
CA GLU A 21 30.39 -8.38 -25.48
C GLU A 21 28.97 -8.45 -24.88
N GLN A 22 28.54 -9.63 -24.43
CA GLN A 22 27.25 -9.80 -23.75
C GLN A 22 27.25 -9.09 -22.38
N ILE A 23 28.31 -9.23 -21.58
CA ILE A 23 28.46 -8.54 -20.28
C ILE A 23 28.38 -7.03 -20.47
N ARG A 24 29.06 -6.46 -21.47
CA ARG A 24 29.00 -5.01 -21.73
C ARG A 24 27.60 -4.55 -22.15
N LYS A 25 26.89 -5.35 -22.95
CA LYS A 25 25.49 -5.07 -23.31
C LYS A 25 24.60 -5.14 -22.07
N ASP A 26 24.74 -6.17 -21.25
CA ASP A 26 23.95 -6.35 -20.03
C ASP A 26 24.22 -5.23 -19.02
N GLN A 27 25.48 -4.79 -18.86
CA GLN A 27 25.83 -3.62 -18.05
C GLN A 27 25.17 -2.34 -18.57
N SER A 28 25.22 -2.09 -19.88
CA SER A 28 24.60 -0.92 -20.50
C SER A 28 23.07 -0.93 -20.36
N MET A 29 22.44 -2.10 -20.52
CA MET A 29 21.01 -2.26 -20.27
C MET A 29 20.68 -2.10 -18.79
N SER A 30 21.50 -2.63 -17.89
CA SER A 30 21.32 -2.51 -16.44
C SER A 30 21.40 -1.06 -15.96
N LEU A 31 22.21 -0.21 -16.58
CA LEU A 31 22.27 1.22 -16.27
C LEU A 31 20.97 1.97 -16.59
N ARG A 32 20.10 1.39 -17.44
CA ARG A 32 18.78 1.95 -17.80
C ARG A 32 17.66 1.40 -16.93
N ILE A 33 17.96 0.45 -16.03
CA ILE A 33 16.98 -0.11 -15.11
C ILE A 33 16.87 0.79 -13.88
N ILE A 34 15.67 1.29 -13.62
CA ILE A 34 15.31 1.98 -12.39
C ILE A 34 14.65 0.98 -11.44
N LYS A 35 15.38 0.57 -10.40
CA LYS A 35 14.92 -0.33 -9.36
C LYS A 35 14.19 0.44 -8.25
N LEU A 36 12.91 0.15 -8.08
CA LEU A 36 12.05 0.72 -7.04
C LEU A 36 11.67 -0.36 -6.03
N LEU A 37 11.81 -0.06 -4.73
CA LEU A 37 11.45 -0.99 -3.67
C LEU A 37 10.22 -0.46 -2.91
N LEU A 38 9.15 -1.26 -2.86
CA LEU A 38 7.94 -0.94 -2.10
C LEU A 38 8.10 -1.46 -0.67
N LEU A 39 8.05 -0.56 0.32
CA LEU A 39 8.14 -0.90 1.75
C LEU A 39 6.94 -0.33 2.50
N GLY A 40 6.63 -0.91 3.67
CA GLY A 40 5.51 -0.51 4.49
C GLY A 40 4.92 -1.69 5.27
N ALA A 41 4.15 -1.39 6.31
CA ALA A 41 3.51 -2.40 7.17
C ALA A 41 2.58 -3.34 6.37
N GLY A 42 2.11 -4.42 6.98
CA GLY A 42 1.05 -5.25 6.41
C GLY A 42 -0.15 -4.39 6.02
N GLU A 43 -0.87 -4.76 4.95
CA GLU A 43 -2.12 -4.09 4.53
C GLU A 43 -2.02 -2.63 4.08
N SER A 44 -0.85 -1.99 4.14
CA SER A 44 -0.62 -0.62 3.65
C SER A 44 -1.00 -0.33 2.19
N GLY A 45 -1.12 -1.35 1.32
CA GLY A 45 -1.51 -1.21 -0.09
C GLY A 45 -0.39 -1.34 -1.13
N LYS A 46 0.78 -1.87 -0.74
CA LYS A 46 1.91 -2.13 -1.65
C LYS A 46 1.52 -2.95 -2.87
N SER A 47 0.93 -4.13 -2.66
CA SER A 47 0.53 -5.02 -3.76
C SER A 47 -0.56 -4.41 -4.63
N THR A 48 -1.43 -3.55 -4.08
CA THR A 48 -2.44 -2.81 -4.85
C THR A 48 -1.77 -1.80 -5.79
N ILE A 49 -0.77 -1.04 -5.31
CA ILE A 49 0.02 -0.14 -6.15
C ILE A 49 0.79 -0.91 -7.23
N LEU A 50 1.36 -2.07 -6.89
CA LEU A 50 2.05 -2.91 -7.86
C LEU A 50 1.09 -3.44 -8.95
N LYS A 51 -0.11 -3.90 -8.57
CA LYS A 51 -1.17 -4.31 -9.51
C LYS A 51 -1.59 -3.16 -10.42
N GLN A 52 -1.76 -1.95 -9.88
CA GLN A 52 -2.07 -0.74 -10.67
C GLN A 52 -0.97 -0.42 -11.68
N MET A 53 0.31 -0.51 -11.29
CA MET A 53 1.42 -0.32 -12.21
C MET A 53 1.41 -1.36 -13.34
N ARG A 54 1.05 -2.61 -13.05
CA ARG A 54 0.86 -3.64 -14.07
C ARG A 54 -0.26 -3.26 -15.05
N ILE A 55 -1.42 -2.83 -14.55
CA ILE A 55 -2.54 -2.38 -15.40
C ILE A 55 -2.12 -1.23 -16.31
N LEU A 56 -1.46 -0.21 -15.77
CA LEU A 56 -1.14 1.02 -16.51
C LEU A 56 0.05 0.85 -17.47
N HIS A 57 0.98 -0.06 -17.19
CA HIS A 57 2.28 -0.09 -17.87
C HIS A 57 2.75 -1.48 -18.32
N LYS A 58 2.03 -2.57 -18.03
CA LYS A 58 2.42 -3.94 -18.38
C LYS A 58 1.23 -4.82 -18.71
N ASP A 59 0.74 -4.76 -19.95
CA ASP A 59 -0.27 -5.63 -20.58
C ASP A 59 -1.55 -5.93 -19.78
N GLY A 60 -1.75 -5.32 -18.61
CA GLY A 60 -2.84 -5.64 -17.69
C GLY A 60 -2.84 -7.07 -17.15
N PHE A 61 -4.04 -7.53 -16.84
CA PHE A 61 -4.35 -8.88 -16.43
C PHE A 61 -5.17 -9.55 -17.53
N SER A 62 -4.78 -10.76 -17.92
CA SER A 62 -5.54 -11.54 -18.91
C SER A 62 -6.89 -11.98 -18.33
N GLN A 63 -7.83 -12.38 -19.20
CA GLN A 63 -9.08 -12.98 -18.73
C GLN A 63 -8.82 -14.23 -17.87
N GLN A 64 -7.80 -15.03 -18.22
CA GLN A 64 -7.39 -16.19 -17.43
C GLN A 64 -6.88 -15.78 -16.03
N ASP A 65 -6.11 -14.68 -15.93
CA ASP A 65 -5.67 -14.13 -14.63
C ASP A 65 -6.88 -13.75 -13.76
N LEU A 66 -7.90 -13.13 -14.38
CA LEU A 66 -9.13 -12.74 -13.70
C LEU A 66 -10.00 -13.94 -13.32
N GLU A 67 -10.08 -14.98 -14.15
CA GLU A 67 -10.80 -16.21 -13.80
C GLU A 67 -10.15 -16.91 -12.61
N MET A 68 -8.81 -16.93 -12.55
CA MET A 68 -8.06 -17.52 -11.44
C MET A 68 -8.28 -16.80 -10.10
N ILE A 69 -8.65 -15.51 -10.09
CA ILE A 69 -8.90 -14.78 -8.83
C ILE A 69 -10.32 -14.99 -8.29
N ARG A 70 -11.25 -15.54 -9.08
CA ARG A 70 -12.66 -15.70 -8.71
C ARG A 70 -12.86 -16.42 -7.36
N PRO A 71 -12.21 -17.57 -7.08
CA PRO A 71 -12.37 -18.25 -5.79
C PRO A 71 -11.89 -17.39 -4.61
N VAL A 72 -10.84 -16.58 -4.82
CA VAL A 72 -10.31 -15.69 -3.79
C VAL A 72 -11.28 -14.54 -3.50
N VAL A 73 -11.97 -14.02 -4.53
CA VAL A 73 -13.05 -13.03 -4.34
C VAL A 73 -14.16 -13.61 -3.48
N TYR A 74 -14.62 -14.84 -3.77
CA TYR A 74 -15.65 -15.51 -2.97
C TYR A 74 -15.20 -15.72 -1.52
N SER A 75 -13.98 -16.22 -1.34
CA SER A 75 -13.38 -16.36 -0.03
C SER A 75 -13.37 -15.03 0.74
N ASN A 76 -12.96 -13.93 0.11
CA ASN A 76 -12.98 -12.60 0.73
C ASN A 76 -14.40 -12.12 1.09
N CYS A 77 -15.41 -12.40 0.28
CA CYS A 77 -16.80 -12.09 0.59
C CYS A 77 -17.25 -12.82 1.87
N ILE A 78 -17.08 -14.15 1.88
CA ILE A 78 -17.52 -15.03 2.97
C ILE A 78 -16.79 -14.68 4.26
N HIS A 79 -15.47 -14.50 4.21
CA HIS A 79 -14.67 -14.15 5.38
C HIS A 79 -14.94 -12.74 5.90
N SER A 80 -15.31 -11.79 5.03
CA SER A 80 -15.74 -10.45 5.45
C SER A 80 -17.02 -10.52 6.28
N MET A 81 -18.03 -11.28 5.83
CA MET A 81 -19.25 -11.49 6.61
C MET A 81 -18.96 -12.25 7.91
N LEU A 82 -18.19 -13.33 7.83
CA LEU A 82 -17.82 -14.14 9.00
C LEU A 82 -17.11 -13.32 10.09
N ALA A 83 -16.22 -12.39 9.70
CA ALA A 83 -15.53 -11.51 10.63
C ALA A 83 -16.52 -10.62 11.39
N ILE A 84 -17.51 -10.05 10.69
CA ILE A 84 -18.57 -9.22 11.31
C ILE A 84 -19.42 -10.08 12.25
N LEU A 85 -19.88 -11.25 11.83
CA LEU A 85 -20.71 -12.13 12.66
C LEU A 85 -20.00 -12.58 13.94
N ARG A 86 -18.70 -12.90 13.86
CA ARG A 86 -17.88 -13.21 15.04
C ARG A 86 -17.74 -11.99 15.96
N ALA A 87 -17.54 -10.81 15.39
CA ALA A 87 -17.45 -9.59 16.16
C ALA A 87 -18.77 -9.23 16.84
N MET A 88 -19.93 -9.48 16.22
CA MET A 88 -21.24 -9.28 16.86
C MET A 88 -21.35 -10.07 18.15
N PHE A 89 -20.93 -11.33 18.16
CA PHE A 89 -20.89 -12.15 19.37
C PHE A 89 -19.99 -11.54 20.45
N HIS A 90 -18.77 -11.13 20.11
CA HIS A 90 -17.84 -10.56 21.10
C HIS A 90 -18.27 -9.18 21.62
N LEU A 91 -18.86 -8.36 20.76
CA LEU A 91 -19.34 -7.02 21.10
C LEU A 91 -20.77 -7.02 21.67
N GLN A 92 -21.39 -8.21 21.80
CA GLN A 92 -22.75 -8.40 22.31
C GLN A 92 -23.78 -7.57 21.54
N ILE A 93 -23.68 -7.58 20.20
CA ILE A 93 -24.61 -6.88 19.31
C ILE A 93 -25.63 -7.89 18.80
N GLU A 94 -26.90 -7.65 19.10
CA GLU A 94 -28.02 -8.45 18.60
C GLU A 94 -28.37 -8.11 17.15
N TYR A 95 -28.99 -9.06 16.45
CA TYR A 95 -29.55 -8.81 15.12
C TYR A 95 -30.75 -7.85 15.23
N GLY A 96 -30.95 -7.01 14.21
CA GLY A 96 -32.17 -6.23 14.08
C GLY A 96 -33.39 -7.11 13.81
N ASP A 97 -33.21 -8.17 13.03
CA ASP A 97 -34.20 -9.21 12.75
C ASP A 97 -33.70 -10.58 13.22
N GLN A 98 -34.40 -11.21 14.16
CA GLN A 98 -34.02 -12.50 14.74
C GLN A 98 -34.05 -13.65 13.72
N GLU A 99 -34.76 -13.52 12.59
CA GLU A 99 -34.70 -14.51 11.50
C GLU A 99 -33.29 -14.59 10.87
N ARG A 100 -32.46 -13.55 11.03
CA ARG A 100 -31.07 -13.53 10.55
C ARG A 100 -30.17 -14.53 11.26
N VAL A 101 -30.59 -15.09 12.40
CA VAL A 101 -29.86 -16.18 13.07
C VAL A 101 -29.66 -17.36 12.11
N ARG A 102 -30.67 -17.74 11.31
CA ARG A 102 -30.57 -18.82 10.32
C ARG A 102 -29.57 -18.50 9.22
N ASP A 103 -29.60 -17.26 8.72
CA ASP A 103 -28.67 -16.79 7.69
C ASP A 103 -27.22 -16.83 8.21
N SER A 104 -27.01 -16.45 9.48
CA SER A 104 -25.68 -16.51 10.11
C SER A 104 -25.16 -17.94 10.24
N GLN A 105 -26.02 -18.89 10.62
CA GLN A 105 -25.69 -20.31 10.73
C GLN A 105 -25.24 -20.89 9.38
N LEU A 106 -25.89 -20.49 8.28
CA LEU A 106 -25.49 -20.89 6.94
C LEU A 106 -24.06 -20.42 6.61
N VAL A 107 -23.72 -19.16 6.92
CA VAL A 107 -22.35 -18.65 6.72
C VAL A 107 -21.33 -19.45 7.53
N PHE A 108 -21.61 -19.73 8.80
CA PHE A 108 -20.72 -20.55 9.65
C PHE A 108 -20.57 -21.98 9.12
N ALA A 109 -21.66 -22.62 8.68
CA ALA A 109 -21.65 -23.97 8.15
C ALA A 109 -20.83 -24.08 6.85
N THR A 110 -20.96 -23.11 5.95
CA THR A 110 -20.19 -23.05 4.69
C THR A 110 -18.68 -23.05 4.96
N VAL A 111 -18.23 -22.19 5.87
CA VAL A 111 -16.80 -22.08 6.23
C VAL A 111 -16.32 -23.35 6.92
N HIS A 112 -17.12 -23.92 7.82
CA HIS A 112 -16.79 -25.17 8.51
C HIS A 112 -16.66 -26.36 7.53
N ALA A 113 -17.51 -26.40 6.51
CA ALA A 113 -17.46 -27.41 5.45
C ALA A 113 -16.32 -27.19 4.43
N ASN A 114 -15.55 -26.09 4.56
CA ASN A 114 -14.51 -25.68 3.61
C ASN A 114 -15.04 -25.56 2.16
N LYS A 115 -16.31 -25.17 2.02
CA LYS A 115 -16.97 -24.95 0.72
C LYS A 115 -17.02 -23.46 0.43
N GLU A 116 -15.88 -22.84 0.13
CA GLU A 116 -15.77 -21.39 -0.14
C GLU A 116 -16.34 -20.97 -1.50
N GLU A 117 -17.49 -21.53 -1.87
CA GLU A 117 -18.26 -21.17 -3.06
C GLU A 117 -19.38 -20.21 -2.68
N LEU A 118 -19.53 -19.14 -3.46
CA LEU A 118 -20.60 -18.17 -3.26
C LEU A 118 -21.87 -18.64 -3.99
N THR A 119 -22.59 -19.61 -3.39
CA THR A 119 -23.86 -20.10 -3.94
C THR A 119 -24.93 -19.01 -3.90
N GLU A 120 -25.98 -19.15 -4.72
CA GLU A 120 -27.10 -18.19 -4.74
C GLU A 120 -27.78 -18.09 -3.36
N GLU A 121 -28.00 -19.23 -2.69
CA GLU A 121 -28.57 -19.28 -1.35
C GLU A 121 -27.70 -18.55 -0.32
N LEU A 122 -26.39 -18.81 -0.32
CA LEU A 122 -25.44 -18.17 0.59
C LEU A 122 -25.35 -16.67 0.32
N SER A 123 -25.28 -16.26 -0.95
CA SER A 123 -25.27 -14.85 -1.34
C SER A 123 -26.53 -14.13 -0.87
N ALA A 124 -27.71 -14.73 -1.05
CA ALA A 124 -28.97 -14.16 -0.59
C ALA A 124 -29.01 -14.02 0.94
N ALA A 125 -28.51 -15.02 1.68
CA ALA A 125 -28.38 -14.95 3.14
C ALA A 125 -27.43 -13.82 3.57
N MET A 126 -26.25 -13.73 2.96
CA MET A 126 -25.29 -12.66 3.23
C MET A 126 -25.83 -11.27 2.88
N GLN A 127 -26.64 -11.13 1.83
CA GLN A 127 -27.30 -9.87 1.48
C GLN A 127 -28.32 -9.46 2.55
N ARG A 128 -29.16 -10.39 3.03
CA ARG A 128 -30.10 -10.12 4.13
C ARG A 128 -29.37 -9.74 5.42
N LEU A 129 -28.29 -10.45 5.75
CA LEU A 129 -27.41 -10.10 6.87
C LEU A 129 -26.82 -8.70 6.67
N TRP A 130 -26.33 -8.35 5.49
CA TRP A 130 -25.70 -7.05 5.27
C TRP A 130 -26.67 -5.86 5.39
N MET A 131 -27.96 -6.10 5.17
CA MET A 131 -29.02 -5.12 5.37
C MET A 131 -29.51 -5.03 6.82
N ASP A 132 -29.15 -5.99 7.68
CA ASP A 132 -29.53 -6.01 9.09
C ASP A 132 -28.86 -4.86 9.88
N SER A 133 -29.64 -4.19 10.74
CA SER A 133 -29.15 -3.04 11.50
C SER A 133 -28.06 -3.41 12.51
N GLY A 134 -28.13 -4.60 13.11
CA GLY A 134 -27.12 -5.10 14.05
C GLY A 134 -25.80 -5.40 13.33
N VAL A 135 -25.86 -6.04 12.15
CA VAL A 135 -24.70 -6.28 11.30
C VAL A 135 -24.06 -4.96 10.84
N ARG A 136 -24.88 -3.98 10.42
CA ARG A 136 -24.40 -2.64 10.03
C ARG A 136 -23.74 -1.89 11.18
N GLU A 137 -24.33 -1.94 12.38
CA GLU A 137 -23.73 -1.32 13.57
C GLU A 137 -22.41 -1.99 13.95
N CYS A 138 -22.34 -3.32 13.89
CA CYS A 138 -21.09 -4.04 14.14
C CYS A 138 -20.00 -3.67 13.11
N TYR A 139 -20.36 -3.50 11.84
CA TYR A 139 -19.42 -3.02 10.83
C TYR A 139 -18.95 -1.57 11.08
N ARG A 140 -19.82 -0.69 11.61
CA ARG A 140 -19.44 0.68 11.99
C ARG A 140 -18.33 0.70 13.05
N ARG A 141 -18.32 -0.31 13.92
CA ARG A 141 -17.31 -0.59 14.97
C ARG A 141 -16.15 -1.47 14.51
N SER A 142 -15.92 -1.58 13.20
CA SER A 142 -14.85 -2.39 12.59
C SER A 142 -13.42 -2.01 13.01
N ASN A 143 -13.21 -0.89 13.69
CA ASN A 143 -11.91 -0.56 14.29
C ASN A 143 -11.60 -1.39 15.55
N GLU A 144 -12.61 -2.04 16.17
CA GLU A 144 -12.48 -2.82 17.40
C GLU A 144 -12.08 -4.29 17.15
N TYR A 145 -12.04 -4.73 15.88
CA TYR A 145 -11.67 -6.09 15.50
C TYR A 145 -10.96 -6.12 14.14
N GLN A 146 -10.47 -7.30 13.75
CA GLN A 146 -9.72 -7.47 12.50
C GLN A 146 -10.67 -7.76 11.34
N ILE A 147 -10.72 -6.86 10.37
CA ILE A 147 -11.48 -7.00 9.13
C ILE A 147 -10.73 -6.32 7.97
N ASP A 148 -10.86 -6.86 6.75
CA ASP A 148 -10.23 -6.29 5.57
C ASP A 148 -10.98 -5.04 5.09
N ASP A 149 -10.24 -4.02 4.63
CA ASP A 149 -10.80 -2.75 4.17
C ASP A 149 -11.78 -2.88 2.98
N SER A 150 -11.63 -3.96 2.19
CA SER A 150 -12.48 -4.27 1.05
C SER A 150 -13.82 -4.91 1.43
N ALA A 151 -14.08 -5.18 2.71
CA ALA A 151 -15.29 -5.85 3.17
C ALA A 151 -16.56 -5.17 2.65
N LYS A 152 -16.69 -3.85 2.83
CA LYS A 152 -17.85 -3.09 2.34
C LYS A 152 -18.02 -3.20 0.83
N TYR A 153 -16.94 -3.08 0.07
CA TYR A 153 -16.98 -3.21 -1.40
C TYR A 153 -17.56 -4.55 -1.82
N PHE A 154 -17.08 -5.65 -1.25
CA PHE A 154 -17.58 -6.98 -1.59
C PHE A 154 -19.03 -7.21 -1.13
N LEU A 155 -19.35 -6.83 0.10
CA LEU A 155 -20.69 -7.02 0.67
C LEU A 155 -21.76 -6.18 -0.02
N ASP A 156 -21.43 -4.96 -0.46
CA ASP A 156 -22.33 -4.12 -1.28
C ASP A 156 -22.57 -4.68 -2.69
N ASN A 157 -21.70 -5.58 -3.18
CA ASN A 157 -21.73 -6.11 -4.54
C ASN A 157 -22.10 -7.60 -4.63
N LEU A 158 -22.58 -8.22 -3.53
CA LEU A 158 -22.86 -9.66 -3.48
C LEU A 158 -23.73 -10.17 -4.63
N SER A 159 -24.75 -9.41 -5.03
CA SER A 159 -25.64 -9.77 -6.14
C SER A 159 -24.91 -9.92 -7.49
N ARG A 160 -23.98 -9.01 -7.79
CA ARG A 160 -23.12 -9.09 -8.99
C ARG A 160 -22.13 -10.23 -8.88
N LEU A 161 -21.53 -10.39 -7.69
CA LEU A 161 -20.46 -11.36 -7.44
C LEU A 161 -20.97 -12.80 -7.45
N SER A 162 -22.24 -13.05 -7.11
CA SER A 162 -22.86 -14.38 -7.13
C SER A 162 -23.59 -14.72 -8.44
N ALA A 163 -23.49 -13.88 -9.46
CA ALA A 163 -24.14 -14.15 -10.74
C ALA A 163 -23.52 -15.39 -11.44
N PRO A 164 -24.31 -16.24 -12.12
CA PRO A 164 -23.80 -17.48 -12.73
C PRO A 164 -22.65 -17.27 -13.74
N ASN A 165 -22.64 -16.13 -14.42
CA ASN A 165 -21.64 -15.73 -15.41
C ASN A 165 -20.67 -14.66 -14.88
N TYR A 166 -20.57 -14.50 -13.55
CA TYR A 166 -19.69 -13.50 -12.95
C TYR A 166 -18.23 -13.70 -13.37
N LEU A 167 -17.63 -12.69 -14.00
CA LEU A 167 -16.20 -12.62 -14.25
C LEU A 167 -15.60 -11.49 -13.39
N PRO A 168 -14.55 -11.75 -12.59
CA PRO A 168 -13.91 -10.71 -11.81
C PRO A 168 -13.42 -9.56 -12.69
N SER A 169 -13.74 -8.35 -12.27
CA SER A 169 -13.21 -7.13 -12.87
C SER A 169 -11.81 -6.82 -12.35
N GLU A 170 -11.09 -5.92 -13.01
CA GLU A 170 -9.83 -5.38 -12.48
C GLU A 170 -10.05 -4.74 -11.10
N GLN A 171 -11.20 -4.12 -10.87
CA GLN A 171 -11.55 -3.53 -9.58
C GLN A 171 -11.69 -4.60 -8.49
N ASP A 172 -12.31 -5.75 -8.82
CA ASP A 172 -12.37 -6.89 -7.91
C ASP A 172 -10.95 -7.37 -7.58
N LEU A 173 -10.11 -7.57 -8.59
CA LEU A 173 -8.72 -7.99 -8.42
C LEU A 173 -7.89 -7.03 -7.56
N LEU A 174 -8.10 -5.73 -7.70
CA LEU A 174 -7.42 -4.69 -6.91
C LEU A 174 -7.86 -4.69 -5.44
N ARG A 175 -9.14 -4.99 -5.19
CA ARG A 175 -9.75 -5.09 -3.86
C ARG A 175 -9.52 -6.44 -3.18
N THR A 176 -9.22 -7.50 -3.94
CA THR A 176 -8.95 -8.83 -3.38
C THR A 176 -7.74 -8.81 -2.46
N ARG A 177 -7.96 -9.28 -1.23
CA ARG A 177 -6.93 -9.49 -0.23
C ARG A 177 -6.28 -10.85 -0.43
N VAL A 178 -5.03 -10.80 -0.90
CA VAL A 178 -4.09 -11.93 -0.84
C VAL A 178 -2.93 -11.52 0.07
N LYS A 179 -2.60 -12.36 1.05
CA LYS A 179 -1.43 -12.13 1.90
C LYS A 179 -0.17 -12.36 1.05
N THR A 180 0.55 -11.28 0.75
CA THR A 180 1.83 -11.34 0.06
C THR A 180 2.86 -12.08 0.90
N THR A 181 3.36 -13.19 0.37
CA THR A 181 4.47 -13.97 0.92
C THR A 181 5.66 -13.88 -0.02
N GLY A 182 6.86 -13.71 0.54
CA GLY A 182 8.07 -13.59 -0.27
C GLY A 182 8.20 -12.26 -1.01
N ILE A 183 8.77 -12.32 -2.21
CA ILE A 183 9.19 -11.18 -3.04
C ILE A 183 8.54 -11.34 -4.41
N THR A 184 7.88 -10.30 -4.89
CA THR A 184 7.29 -10.24 -6.23
C THR A 184 7.86 -9.05 -6.98
N GLU A 185 8.09 -9.21 -8.28
CA GLU A 185 8.62 -8.13 -9.12
C GLU A 185 7.78 -7.91 -10.37
N VAL A 186 7.69 -6.65 -10.78
CA VAL A 186 7.09 -6.24 -12.04
C VAL A 186 8.10 -5.40 -12.79
N LEU A 187 8.34 -5.78 -14.04
CA LEU A 187 9.16 -5.03 -14.99
C LEU A 187 8.25 -4.40 -16.03
N PHE A 188 8.45 -3.11 -16.30
CA PHE A 188 7.75 -2.39 -17.35
C PHE A 188 8.63 -1.28 -17.93
N GLU A 189 8.37 -0.89 -19.18
CA GLU A 189 9.07 0.22 -19.82
C GLU A 189 8.23 1.49 -19.76
N LEU A 190 8.85 2.60 -19.37
CA LEU A 190 8.21 3.91 -19.36
C LEU A 190 9.21 4.96 -19.84
N LYS A 191 8.89 5.62 -20.96
CA LYS A 191 9.71 6.69 -21.56
C LYS A 191 11.16 6.29 -21.84
N GLY A 192 11.36 5.05 -22.32
CA GLY A 192 12.67 4.51 -22.66
C GLY A 192 13.54 4.10 -21.47
N LEU A 193 12.97 4.10 -20.26
CA LEU A 193 13.57 3.53 -19.05
C LEU A 193 12.83 2.26 -18.66
N THR A 194 13.56 1.26 -18.20
CA THR A 194 12.97 0.03 -17.67
C THR A 194 12.81 0.19 -16.16
N PHE A 195 11.59 0.12 -15.66
CA PHE A 195 11.32 0.12 -14.23
C PHE A 195 11.24 -1.31 -13.72
N ARG A 196 11.96 -1.61 -12.64
CA ARG A 196 11.86 -2.85 -11.88
C ARG A 196 11.31 -2.54 -10.51
N VAL A 197 10.03 -2.81 -10.30
CA VAL A 197 9.34 -2.54 -9.03
C VAL A 197 9.22 -3.82 -8.23
N ILE A 198 9.69 -3.79 -6.99
CA ILE A 198 9.76 -4.95 -6.11
C ILE A 198 8.80 -4.74 -4.94
N ASP A 199 7.84 -5.65 -4.81
CA ASP A 199 6.93 -5.76 -3.66
C ASP A 199 7.41 -6.87 -2.72
N VAL A 200 7.39 -6.57 -1.43
CA VAL A 200 7.79 -7.49 -0.36
C VAL A 200 6.68 -7.57 0.68
N GLY A 201 6.54 -8.75 1.30
CA GLY A 201 5.57 -8.92 2.38
C GLY A 201 5.77 -7.91 3.52
N GLY A 202 4.70 -7.21 3.92
CA GLY A 202 4.74 -6.14 4.93
C GLY A 202 4.64 -6.59 6.39
N GLN A 203 4.14 -7.81 6.62
CA GLN A 203 3.93 -8.37 7.96
C GLN A 203 5.26 -8.66 8.64
N ARG A 204 5.28 -8.63 9.98
CA ARG A 204 6.52 -8.79 10.77
C ARG A 204 7.31 -10.06 10.39
N SER A 205 6.63 -11.17 10.11
CA SER A 205 7.25 -12.45 9.72
C SER A 205 8.00 -12.37 8.39
N GLU A 206 7.59 -11.49 7.47
CA GLU A 206 8.16 -11.39 6.13
C GLU A 206 9.36 -10.44 6.06
N ARG A 207 9.52 -9.55 7.05
CA ARG A 207 10.54 -8.48 7.01
C ARG A 207 11.98 -8.99 6.99
N LYS A 208 12.24 -10.20 7.51
CA LYS A 208 13.56 -10.84 7.43
C LYS A 208 14.04 -11.04 5.99
N LYS A 209 13.12 -11.14 5.02
CA LYS A 209 13.42 -11.35 3.60
C LYS A 209 13.80 -10.05 2.87
N TRP A 210 13.55 -8.89 3.47
CA TRP A 210 13.72 -7.60 2.80
C TRP A 210 15.17 -7.31 2.42
N ILE A 211 16.13 -7.74 3.24
CA ILE A 211 17.57 -7.52 3.00
C ILE A 211 18.02 -8.02 1.63
N HIS A 212 17.39 -9.08 1.10
CA HIS A 212 17.68 -9.63 -0.22
C HIS A 212 17.29 -8.70 -1.39
N CYS A 213 16.49 -7.65 -1.11
CA CYS A 213 16.02 -6.71 -2.12
C CYS A 213 16.77 -5.38 -2.10
N PHE A 214 17.61 -5.12 -1.09
CA PHE A 214 18.18 -3.79 -0.81
C PHE A 214 19.33 -3.40 -1.73
N ASP A 215 19.96 -4.37 -2.39
CA ASP A 215 21.09 -4.11 -3.27
C ASP A 215 20.68 -3.25 -4.48
N ASN A 216 21.46 -2.22 -4.79
CA ASN A 216 21.31 -1.37 -5.98
C ASN A 216 19.89 -0.79 -6.21
N VAL A 217 19.15 -0.49 -5.14
CA VAL A 217 17.84 0.19 -5.24
C VAL A 217 18.04 1.66 -5.58
N ASN A 218 17.31 2.21 -6.56
CA ASN A 218 17.39 3.63 -6.91
C ASN A 218 16.50 4.51 -6.02
N ALA A 219 15.32 3.99 -5.64
CA ALA A 219 14.41 4.68 -4.71
C ALA A 219 13.54 3.69 -3.92
N ILE A 220 13.17 4.09 -2.71
CA ILE A 220 12.19 3.42 -1.87
C ILE A 220 10.87 4.19 -1.95
N ILE A 221 9.79 3.47 -2.22
CA ILE A 221 8.43 3.97 -2.05
C ILE A 221 7.90 3.36 -0.74
N PHE A 222 7.89 4.16 0.32
CA PHE A 222 7.31 3.76 1.59
C PHE A 222 5.83 4.10 1.60
N ILE A 223 4.99 3.11 1.88
CA ILE A 223 3.54 3.23 1.85
C ILE A 223 3.01 3.04 3.26
N SER A 224 2.26 4.05 3.73
CA SER A 224 1.56 4.03 5.01
C SER A 224 0.07 4.21 4.78
N SER A 225 -0.76 3.44 5.48
CA SER A 225 -2.22 3.57 5.41
C SER A 225 -2.69 4.65 6.37
N LEU A 226 -3.35 5.69 5.85
CA LEU A 226 -3.96 6.72 6.69
C LEU A 226 -5.10 6.15 7.55
N SER A 227 -5.87 5.18 7.04
CA SER A 227 -7.07 4.65 7.70
C SER A 227 -6.77 3.76 8.91
N GLU A 228 -5.52 3.42 9.18
CA GLU A 228 -5.11 2.45 10.21
C GLU A 228 -4.79 3.10 11.57
N TYR A 229 -5.04 4.40 11.73
CA TYR A 229 -4.73 5.15 12.96
C TYR A 229 -5.49 4.68 14.21
N ASP A 230 -6.67 4.08 14.06
CA ASP A 230 -7.53 3.62 15.15
C ASP A 230 -7.62 2.09 15.23
N GLN A 231 -6.67 1.37 14.63
CA GLN A 231 -6.65 -0.10 14.58
C GLN A 231 -5.38 -0.67 15.20
N THR A 232 -5.47 -1.91 15.69
CA THR A 232 -4.31 -2.69 16.18
C THR A 232 -3.83 -3.71 15.15
N LEU A 233 -2.55 -4.10 15.24
CA LEU A 233 -1.95 -5.10 14.37
C LEU A 233 -2.64 -6.46 14.54
N ARG A 234 -2.77 -7.19 13.43
CA ARG A 234 -3.33 -8.55 13.44
C ARG A 234 -2.40 -9.54 14.15
N GLU A 235 -1.10 -9.25 14.18
CA GLU A 235 -0.08 -10.12 14.77
C GLU A 235 -0.08 -10.14 16.31
N ASP A 236 -0.51 -9.07 16.98
CA ASP A 236 -0.48 -8.97 18.45
C ASP A 236 -1.75 -8.37 19.08
N ASN A 237 -2.69 -7.86 18.28
CA ASN A 237 -3.95 -7.22 18.69
C ASN A 237 -3.80 -6.05 19.68
N CYS A 238 -2.58 -5.55 19.93
CA CYS A 238 -2.33 -4.51 20.93
C CYS A 238 -1.55 -3.31 20.37
N THR A 239 -0.64 -3.54 19.42
CA THR A 239 0.15 -2.45 18.83
C THR A 239 -0.71 -1.68 17.83
N ASN A 240 -0.84 -0.37 18.02
CA ASN A 240 -1.50 0.50 17.03
C ASN A 240 -0.78 0.45 15.67
N ARG A 241 -1.53 0.25 14.57
CA ARG A 241 -0.98 0.03 13.23
C ARG A 241 -0.23 1.25 12.67
N MET A 242 -0.75 2.46 12.87
CA MET A 242 -0.07 3.69 12.45
C MET A 242 1.23 3.92 13.23
N GLN A 243 1.23 3.64 14.54
CA GLN A 243 2.44 3.70 15.35
C GLN A 243 3.50 2.68 14.90
N GLU A 244 3.10 1.46 14.55
CA GLU A 244 3.98 0.48 13.92
C GLU A 244 4.54 1.01 12.59
N SER A 245 3.71 1.65 11.76
CA SER A 245 4.15 2.22 10.49
C SER A 245 5.18 3.34 10.68
N LEU A 246 5.02 4.20 11.70
CA LEU A 246 6.01 5.23 12.05
C LEU A 246 7.32 4.62 12.53
N LYS A 247 7.27 3.65 13.46
CA LYS A 247 8.46 2.93 13.95
C LYS A 247 9.22 2.24 12.82
N LEU A 248 8.47 1.59 11.92
CA LEU A 248 9.04 0.95 10.75
C LEU A 248 9.71 1.99 9.84
N PHE A 249 9.05 3.11 9.57
CA PHE A 249 9.61 4.18 8.75
C PHE A 249 10.91 4.73 9.34
N ASP A 250 10.94 5.06 10.64
CA ASP A 250 12.14 5.52 11.37
C ASP A 250 13.32 4.55 11.20
N SER A 251 13.05 3.24 11.31
CA SER A 251 14.09 2.21 11.16
C SER A 251 14.66 2.13 9.74
N ILE A 252 13.84 2.38 8.72
CA ILE A 252 14.24 2.29 7.31
C ILE A 252 14.90 3.59 6.86
N CYS A 253 14.27 4.74 7.09
CA CYS A 253 14.77 6.02 6.59
C CYS A 253 16.10 6.42 7.24
N ASN A 254 16.37 5.95 8.46
CA ASN A 254 17.62 6.18 9.16
C ASN A 254 18.64 5.03 9.02
N SER A 255 18.33 3.98 8.27
CA SER A 255 19.24 2.85 8.04
C SER A 255 20.46 3.25 7.20
N PRO A 256 21.69 2.84 7.58
CA PRO A 256 22.89 3.09 6.77
C PRO A 256 22.81 2.50 5.36
N TRP A 257 22.09 1.38 5.19
CA TRP A 257 21.85 0.74 3.90
C TRP A 257 21.15 1.67 2.90
N PHE A 258 20.44 2.69 3.39
CA PHE A 258 19.63 3.60 2.58
C PHE A 258 20.07 5.05 2.68
N ALA A 259 21.28 5.32 3.19
CA ALA A 259 21.76 6.67 3.44
C ALA A 259 21.62 7.58 2.20
N ASP A 260 21.94 7.08 1.01
CA ASP A 260 21.90 7.85 -0.25
C ASP A 260 20.74 7.49 -1.18
N ILE A 261 19.77 6.70 -0.70
CA ILE A 261 18.62 6.28 -1.49
C ILE A 261 17.51 7.34 -1.45
N HIS A 262 16.83 7.54 -2.58
CA HIS A 262 15.68 8.44 -2.63
C HIS A 262 14.45 7.82 -1.96
N PHE A 263 13.78 8.58 -1.09
CA PHE A 263 12.56 8.14 -0.40
C PHE A 263 11.33 8.85 -0.94
N ILE A 264 10.28 8.09 -1.19
CA ILE A 264 8.97 8.61 -1.59
C ILE A 264 7.96 8.08 -0.57
N LEU A 265 7.23 8.97 0.10
CA LEU A 265 6.21 8.60 1.08
C LEU A 265 4.83 8.67 0.42
N PHE A 266 4.12 7.55 0.42
CA PHE A 266 2.73 7.44 -0.01
C PHE A 266 1.84 7.32 1.22
N LEU A 267 0.96 8.30 1.41
CA LEU A 267 -0.11 8.26 2.42
C LEU A 267 -1.38 7.72 1.74
N ASN A 268 -1.57 6.40 1.84
CA ASN A 268 -2.59 5.66 1.13
C ASN A 268 -3.92 5.59 1.90
N LYS A 269 -4.99 5.12 1.23
CA LYS A 269 -6.34 4.93 1.80
C LYS A 269 -6.95 6.23 2.34
N LYS A 270 -6.73 7.33 1.62
CA LYS A 270 -7.26 8.66 1.96
C LYS A 270 -8.78 8.70 1.95
N ASP A 271 -9.40 7.93 1.06
CA ASP A 271 -10.84 7.68 0.94
C ASP A 271 -11.40 7.08 2.24
N LEU A 272 -10.88 5.93 2.68
CA LEU A 272 -11.30 5.29 3.93
C LEU A 272 -11.02 6.17 5.15
N PHE A 273 -9.91 6.91 5.13
CA PHE A 273 -9.59 7.86 6.17
C PHE A 273 -10.63 9.00 6.25
N ALA A 274 -11.11 9.49 5.11
CA ALA A 274 -12.14 10.55 5.05
C ALA A 274 -13.42 10.13 5.77
N GLU A 275 -13.84 8.87 5.58
CA GLU A 275 -15.03 8.33 6.22
C GLU A 275 -14.84 8.11 7.72
N LYS A 276 -13.66 7.61 8.13
CA LYS A 276 -13.38 7.26 9.52
C LYS A 276 -13.12 8.47 10.40
N ILE A 277 -12.44 9.49 9.91
CA ILE A 277 -11.99 10.64 10.72
C ILE A 277 -13.15 11.47 11.29
N VAL A 278 -14.34 11.37 10.68
CA VAL A 278 -15.56 12.02 11.16
C VAL A 278 -16.09 11.36 12.44
N ARG A 279 -15.82 10.06 12.64
CA ARG A 279 -16.38 9.27 13.76
C ARG A 279 -15.35 8.83 14.81
N SER A 280 -14.08 8.76 14.44
CA SER A 280 -12.99 8.26 15.28
C SER A 280 -11.90 9.33 15.38
N PRO A 281 -11.61 9.87 16.58
CA PRO A 281 -10.70 11.00 16.72
C PRO A 281 -9.24 10.60 16.48
N LEU A 282 -8.44 11.49 15.87
CA LEU A 282 -7.02 11.22 15.61
C LEU A 282 -6.22 10.99 16.91
N THR A 283 -6.73 11.53 18.02
CA THR A 283 -6.14 11.41 19.36
C THR A 283 -6.05 9.97 19.87
N ILE A 284 -6.78 9.01 19.29
CA ILE A 284 -6.59 7.58 19.57
C ILE A 284 -5.17 7.14 19.26
N CYS A 285 -4.62 7.61 18.13
CA CYS A 285 -3.25 7.31 17.73
C CYS A 285 -2.25 8.30 18.33
N PHE A 286 -2.63 9.56 18.40
CA PHE A 286 -1.76 10.69 18.77
C PHE A 286 -2.42 11.51 19.89
N PRO A 287 -2.33 11.06 21.16
CA PRO A 287 -2.97 11.77 22.29
C PRO A 287 -2.54 13.24 22.41
N GLU A 288 -1.37 13.59 21.90
CA GLU A 288 -0.81 14.94 21.88
C GLU A 288 -1.33 15.83 20.73
N TYR A 289 -2.15 15.31 19.82
CA TYR A 289 -2.72 16.09 18.72
C TYR A 289 -3.71 17.14 19.25
N LYS A 290 -3.45 18.41 18.92
CA LYS A 290 -4.28 19.57 19.34
C LYS A 290 -4.95 20.30 18.17
N GLY A 291 -4.81 19.76 16.95
CA GLY A 291 -5.40 20.35 15.75
C GLY A 291 -6.89 20.04 15.62
N GLN A 292 -7.51 20.58 14.59
CA GLN A 292 -8.91 20.30 14.29
C GLN A 292 -9.10 18.89 13.72
N GLN A 293 -10.22 18.27 14.06
CA GLN A 293 -10.62 16.94 13.58
C GLN A 293 -11.17 16.98 12.13
N ASN A 294 -10.47 17.67 11.22
CA ASN A 294 -10.80 17.71 9.79
C ASN A 294 -9.76 16.91 8.99
N GLN A 295 -10.19 16.34 7.85
CA GLN A 295 -9.37 15.45 7.03
C GLN A 295 -8.02 16.07 6.65
N SER A 296 -8.03 17.32 6.19
CA SER A 296 -6.83 18.00 5.67
C SER A 296 -5.79 18.23 6.77
N GLU A 297 -6.21 18.72 7.93
CA GLU A 297 -5.33 19.01 9.06
C GLU A 297 -4.78 17.73 9.69
N CYS A 298 -5.60 16.70 9.81
CA CYS A 298 -5.18 15.40 10.31
C CYS A 298 -4.15 14.73 9.37
N ILE A 299 -4.37 14.76 8.05
CA ILE A 299 -3.40 14.24 7.06
C ILE A 299 -2.09 15.03 7.13
N ASN A 300 -2.16 16.36 7.21
CA ASN A 300 -0.97 17.21 7.33
C ASN A 300 -0.19 16.88 8.61
N TYR A 301 -0.87 16.59 9.72
CA TYR A 301 -0.23 16.19 10.96
C TYR A 301 0.46 14.82 10.86
N ILE A 302 -0.21 13.82 10.27
CA ILE A 302 0.39 12.50 10.03
C ILE A 302 1.61 12.63 9.10
N GLN A 303 1.49 13.40 8.01
CA GLN A 303 2.61 13.71 7.13
C GLN A 303 3.78 14.32 7.91
N TRP A 304 3.51 15.35 8.71
CA TRP A 304 4.50 16.01 9.55
C TRP A 304 5.19 15.01 10.51
N LYS A 305 4.44 14.08 11.12
CA LYS A 305 5.01 13.02 11.98
C LYS A 305 6.03 12.16 11.23
N PHE A 306 5.73 11.73 10.01
CA PHE A 306 6.70 11.00 9.18
C PHE A 306 7.92 11.85 8.83
N GLU A 307 7.72 13.12 8.47
CA GLU A 307 8.81 14.04 8.14
C GLU A 307 9.79 14.24 9.31
N GLN A 308 9.29 14.33 10.55
CA GLN A 308 10.13 14.50 11.74
C GLN A 308 11.04 13.30 12.05
N LEU A 309 10.71 12.10 11.55
CA LEU A 309 11.51 10.91 11.77
C LEU A 309 12.77 10.87 10.90
N ASN A 310 12.80 11.63 9.80
CA ASN A 310 13.95 11.63 8.89
C ASN A 310 15.08 12.53 9.41
N ARG A 311 16.08 11.92 10.06
CA ARG A 311 17.18 12.65 10.72
C ARG A 311 18.19 13.24 9.73
N TYR A 312 18.23 12.73 8.51
CA TYR A 312 19.09 13.28 7.46
C TYR A 312 18.66 14.67 6.97
N VAL A 313 17.46 15.14 7.36
CA VAL A 313 16.95 16.50 7.06
C VAL A 313 17.37 17.52 8.13
N VAL A 314 17.86 17.09 9.30
CA VAL A 314 18.06 17.95 10.48
C VAL A 314 19.17 19.00 10.32
N TYR A 315 20.05 18.91 9.32
CA TYR A 315 21.02 19.98 9.02
C TYR A 315 20.43 21.20 8.29
N GLY A 316 19.12 21.21 7.99
CA GLY A 316 18.42 22.34 7.38
C GLY A 316 17.14 22.72 8.14
N LYS A 317 17.26 23.45 9.26
CA LYS A 317 16.21 24.21 10.00
C LYS A 317 14.75 23.79 9.76
N PHE A 318 14.13 23.08 10.71
CA PHE A 318 12.66 22.93 10.74
C PHE A 318 11.97 24.08 11.48
N LYS A 319 10.85 24.53 10.90
CA LYS A 319 9.83 25.37 11.53
C LYS A 319 8.96 24.52 12.47
N SER A 320 8.44 25.18 13.50
CA SER A 320 7.43 24.68 14.45
C SER A 320 6.23 24.00 13.77
N PRO A 321 5.46 23.16 14.51
CA PRO A 321 4.23 22.54 13.99
C PRO A 321 3.31 23.61 13.36
N PRO A 322 2.52 23.27 12.33
CA PRO A 322 1.61 24.22 11.70
C PRO A 322 0.65 24.77 12.76
N THR A 323 0.94 25.97 13.23
CA THR A 323 0.14 26.72 14.19
C THR A 323 -0.57 27.83 13.44
N GLN A 324 -1.83 28.06 13.81
CA GLN A 324 -2.75 29.02 13.21
C GLN A 324 -2.12 30.42 13.08
N THR A 325 -2.29 31.04 11.92
CA THR A 325 -1.97 32.45 11.70
C THR A 325 -2.88 33.33 12.56
N ILE A 326 -2.30 34.04 13.51
CA ILE A 326 -2.87 35.24 14.12
C ILE A 326 -2.23 36.44 13.40
N GLU A 327 -3.07 37.30 12.82
CA GLU A 327 -2.67 38.52 12.13
C GLU A 327 -2.06 39.55 13.11
N GLY A 328 -1.04 40.29 12.64
CA GLY A 328 -0.74 41.61 13.18
C GLY A 328 0.74 41.93 13.43
N ARG A 329 1.39 42.54 12.43
CA ARG A 329 2.15 43.81 12.49
C ARG A 329 3.26 43.83 11.43
N LYS A 330 3.25 44.91 10.65
CA LYS A 330 4.29 45.31 9.68
C LYS A 330 5.41 46.00 10.44
N ASP A 331 6.66 45.75 10.06
CA ASP A 331 7.66 46.81 9.87
C ASP A 331 8.81 46.34 8.94
N PRO A 332 9.48 47.26 8.20
CA PRO A 332 10.33 46.94 7.06
C PRO A 332 11.83 47.11 7.38
N HIS A 333 12.72 46.26 6.82
CA HIS A 333 14.04 46.63 6.27
C HIS A 333 14.89 45.43 5.73
N PRO A 334 15.99 45.66 4.97
CA PRO A 334 16.19 45.06 3.63
C PRO A 334 17.11 43.82 3.53
N LYS A 335 17.09 43.26 2.31
CA LYS A 335 17.78 42.08 1.75
C LYS A 335 19.29 41.98 2.03
N PRO A 336 19.90 40.80 1.77
CA PRO A 336 20.82 40.75 0.63
C PRO A 336 20.63 39.57 -0.33
N LYS A 337 21.11 39.79 -1.55
CA LYS A 337 21.05 38.96 -2.76
C LYS A 337 21.88 37.68 -2.61
N ALA A 338 21.36 36.56 -3.13
CA ALA A 338 22.18 35.42 -3.53
C ALA A 338 21.68 34.86 -4.87
N THR A 339 22.66 34.48 -5.69
CA THR A 339 22.66 34.29 -7.13
C THR A 339 21.83 33.09 -7.60
N ARG A 340 21.02 33.32 -8.65
CA ARG A 340 20.15 32.35 -9.31
C ARG A 340 20.99 31.55 -10.33
N ARG A 341 21.14 30.23 -10.15
CA ARG A 341 21.38 29.31 -11.27
C ARG A 341 20.08 28.57 -11.56
N GLN A 342 19.49 28.89 -12.71
CA GLN A 342 18.34 28.19 -13.27
C GLN A 342 18.77 26.77 -13.67
N ALA A 343 18.00 25.77 -13.22
CA ALA A 343 17.88 24.51 -13.93
C ALA A 343 16.40 24.31 -14.24
N ARG A 344 16.05 24.57 -15.51
CA ARG A 344 14.81 24.09 -16.13
C ARG A 344 14.84 22.55 -16.09
N PHE A 345 13.70 21.88 -15.92
CA PHE A 345 13.25 20.82 -16.84
C PHE A 345 11.91 20.18 -16.44
N ALA A 346 11.09 20.02 -17.50
CA ALA A 346 10.16 18.94 -17.83
C ALA A 346 9.02 18.60 -16.86
N THR A 347 7.87 19.22 -17.14
CA THR A 347 6.52 18.72 -16.86
C THR A 347 6.28 17.32 -17.45
N ALA A 348 5.95 16.35 -16.59
CA ALA A 348 5.25 15.14 -16.97
C ALA A 348 3.89 15.13 -16.26
N LYS A 349 2.82 15.26 -17.03
CA LYS A 349 1.43 15.22 -16.56
C LYS A 349 1.08 13.80 -16.09
N CYS A 350 1.17 13.58 -14.79
CA CYS A 350 0.31 12.75 -13.94
C CYS A 350 0.94 12.82 -12.54
N LEU A 351 0.52 13.82 -11.74
CA LEU A 351 0.74 14.01 -10.29
C LEU A 351 0.47 15.50 -9.97
N PRO A 352 -0.79 15.93 -9.74
CA PRO A 352 -1.08 17.35 -9.53
C PRO A 352 -0.89 17.86 -8.08
N SER A 353 -0.10 17.22 -7.21
CA SER A 353 0.08 17.75 -5.84
C SER A 353 1.39 17.43 -5.10
N CYS A 354 2.46 16.97 -5.76
CA CYS A 354 3.75 16.75 -5.06
C CYS A 354 4.39 18.09 -4.66
N ARG A 355 4.48 18.37 -3.36
CA ARG A 355 5.37 19.42 -2.82
C ARG A 355 6.79 18.85 -2.74
N TRP A 356 7.73 19.53 -3.39
CA TRP A 356 9.15 19.20 -3.32
C TRP A 356 9.79 19.91 -2.13
N LEU A 357 10.35 19.18 -1.16
CA LEU A 357 11.20 19.74 -0.11
C LEU A 357 12.66 19.81 -0.59
N PRO A 358 13.38 20.92 -0.36
CA PRO A 358 14.77 21.06 -0.78
C PRO A 358 15.71 20.40 0.24
N GLN A 359 16.61 19.54 -0.26
CA GLN A 359 17.72 18.84 0.42
C GLN A 359 17.35 17.44 0.99
N LYS A 360 17.79 16.41 0.24
CA LYS A 360 17.36 14.99 0.17
C LYS A 360 15.86 14.79 -0.13
N LYS A 361 15.60 14.14 -1.27
CA LYS A 361 14.36 14.12 -2.06
C LYS A 361 13.21 13.32 -1.42
N MET A 362 12.85 13.59 -0.17
CA MET A 362 11.60 13.03 0.34
C MET A 362 10.43 13.72 -0.36
N SER A 363 9.81 13.00 -1.29
CA SER A 363 8.61 13.46 -1.97
C SER A 363 7.42 12.85 -1.27
N VAL A 364 6.58 13.68 -0.67
CA VAL A 364 5.29 13.22 -0.15
C VAL A 364 4.29 13.26 -1.28
N CYS A 365 3.74 12.10 -1.60
CA CYS A 365 2.68 11.97 -2.57
C CYS A 365 1.37 11.75 -1.82
N ASN A 366 0.49 12.75 -1.85
CA ASN A 366 -0.91 12.58 -1.53
C ASN A 366 -1.61 11.94 -2.74
N SER A 367 -1.24 10.70 -3.09
CA SER A 367 -1.94 9.97 -4.13
C SER A 367 -3.31 9.59 -3.56
N GLY A 368 -4.34 10.30 -4.00
CA GLY A 368 -5.71 9.80 -4.01
C GLY A 368 -5.83 8.72 -5.08
N LEU A 369 -5.04 7.64 -4.95
CA LEU A 369 -5.37 6.40 -5.62
C LEU A 369 -6.60 5.90 -4.88
N TYR A 370 -7.76 6.17 -5.47
CA TYR A 370 -8.99 5.52 -5.07
C TYR A 370 -8.70 4.02 -5.20
N VAL A 371 -8.53 3.38 -4.04
CA VAL A 371 -8.66 1.93 -3.97
C VAL A 371 -10.07 1.62 -4.40
#